data_AF-A0A0D0CDX1-F1
#
_entry.id   AF-A0A0D0CDX1-F1
#
_cell.length_a   1.000
_cell.length_b   1.000
_cell.length_c   1.000
_cell.angle_alpha   90.00
_cell.angle_beta   90.00
_cell.angle_gamma   90.00
#
_symmetry.space_group_name_H-M   'P 1'
#
loop_
_entity.id
_entity.type
_entity.pdbx_description
1 polymer ?
#
loop_
_entity_poly.entity_id
_entity_poly.type
_entity_poly.pdbx_seq_one_letter_code
_entity_poly.pdbx_strand_id
1 'polypeptide(L)'
;MATERSGHAENASTFALDIIRTSFNVVAVSHIWGLRALPAATRQLFVNNPEQHGPNILSAELDISGETLAELKQSPWNQELIWRLAQHARREFEQLNAFHESESEEVDWMELITAKINRILSDGFNARGRNLSTAATAKKKQRSIRVWKFQRRQAIAALQMQTCREKGDKEGEDCWAFIMHTVTTLQADGMSDEEDGEVDRESAKLVLDLEFRRHEFRSLFRMVDSVREKMDKGQGGKKLKRRVEISRKADRPFLKDIPSVFLSPTFRVRTSDEAQNSALQEDFIRTLQYFEIKR
;
A
#
# COMPACT_ATOMS: atom_id res chain seq x y z
N MET A 1 -52.27 -0.74 -13.58
CA MET A 1 -51.73 -2.11 -13.73
C MET A 1 -50.21 -2.18 -13.85
N ALA A 2 -49.47 -1.13 -14.26
CA ALA A 2 -47.99 -1.16 -14.25
C ALA A 2 -47.36 -0.76 -12.89
N THR A 3 -48.11 -0.07 -12.02
CA THR A 3 -47.63 0.49 -10.73
C THR A 3 -47.69 -0.50 -9.55
N GLU A 4 -48.58 -1.50 -9.57
CA GLU A 4 -48.64 -2.52 -8.51
C GLU A 4 -47.56 -3.60 -8.70
N ARG A 5 -47.16 -3.87 -9.94
CA ARG A 5 -46.10 -4.84 -10.28
C ARG A 5 -44.73 -4.45 -9.73
N SER A 6 -44.43 -3.15 -9.62
CA SER A 6 -43.12 -2.73 -9.11
C SER A 6 -42.98 -2.91 -7.60
N GLY A 7 -44.07 -2.78 -6.83
CA GLY A 7 -44.03 -2.87 -5.36
C GLY A 7 -43.76 -4.29 -4.84
N HIS A 8 -44.31 -5.31 -5.51
CA HIS A 8 -44.11 -6.70 -5.11
C HIS A 8 -42.68 -7.20 -5.36
N ALA A 9 -42.13 -6.88 -6.54
CA ALA A 9 -40.74 -7.18 -6.88
C ALA A 9 -39.73 -6.43 -5.98
N GLU A 10 -40.05 -5.20 -5.58
CA GLU A 10 -39.23 -4.40 -4.64
C GLU A 10 -39.24 -4.99 -3.23
N ASN A 11 -40.39 -5.49 -2.77
CA ASN A 11 -40.51 -6.22 -1.49
C ASN A 11 -39.70 -7.52 -1.49
N ALA A 12 -39.77 -8.32 -2.56
CA ALA A 12 -39.00 -9.55 -2.69
C ALA A 12 -37.47 -9.29 -2.77
N SER A 13 -37.04 -8.24 -3.49
CA SER A 13 -35.62 -7.84 -3.57
C SER A 13 -35.06 -7.43 -2.21
N THR A 14 -35.87 -6.70 -1.42
CA THR A 14 -35.50 -6.26 -0.07
C THR A 14 -35.42 -7.45 0.87
N PHE A 15 -36.42 -8.34 0.82
CA PHE A 15 -36.44 -9.59 1.58
C PHE A 15 -35.22 -10.48 1.29
N ALA A 16 -34.88 -10.66 0.01
CA ALA A 16 -33.68 -11.41 -0.40
C ALA A 16 -32.39 -10.83 0.21
N LEU A 17 -32.27 -9.51 0.28
CA LEU A 17 -31.11 -8.87 0.92
C LEU A 17 -31.07 -9.11 2.42
N ASP A 18 -32.21 -9.13 3.10
CA ASP A 18 -32.28 -9.38 4.54
C ASP A 18 -31.99 -10.84 4.88
N ILE A 19 -32.45 -11.79 4.06
CA ILE A 19 -32.03 -13.20 4.16
C ILE A 19 -30.51 -13.32 4.02
N ILE A 20 -29.92 -12.71 2.99
CA ILE A 20 -28.46 -12.73 2.78
C ILE A 20 -27.73 -12.11 3.99
N ARG A 21 -28.16 -10.94 4.47
CA ARG A 21 -27.53 -10.28 5.63
C ARG A 21 -27.55 -11.15 6.88
N THR A 22 -28.71 -11.72 7.17
CA THR A 22 -28.92 -12.59 8.34
C THR A 22 -28.07 -13.85 8.23
N SER A 23 -28.05 -14.48 7.05
CA SER A 23 -27.29 -15.69 6.78
C SER A 23 -25.78 -15.53 6.93
N PHE A 24 -25.25 -14.36 6.54
CA PHE A 24 -23.84 -14.02 6.69
C PHE A 24 -23.52 -13.35 8.03
N ASN A 25 -24.51 -13.11 8.89
CA ASN A 25 -24.39 -12.38 10.15
C ASN A 25 -23.70 -11.01 9.98
N VAL A 26 -24.16 -10.22 9.00
CA VAL A 26 -23.61 -8.89 8.71
C VAL A 26 -24.70 -7.82 8.70
N VAL A 27 -24.33 -6.62 9.14
CA VAL A 27 -25.21 -5.43 9.08
C VAL A 27 -25.36 -4.92 7.64
N ALA A 28 -24.33 -5.08 6.82
CA ALA A 28 -24.32 -4.63 5.43
C ALA A 28 -23.73 -5.70 4.51
N VAL A 29 -24.36 -5.88 3.35
CA VAL A 29 -23.95 -6.86 2.32
C VAL A 29 -22.52 -6.60 1.82
N SER A 30 -22.06 -5.34 1.85
CA SER A 30 -20.67 -4.97 1.54
C SER A 30 -19.64 -5.60 2.48
N HIS A 31 -20.01 -5.96 3.70
CA HIS A 31 -19.10 -6.57 4.68
C HIS A 31 -18.83 -8.05 4.41
N ILE A 32 -19.68 -8.70 3.61
CA ILE A 32 -19.57 -10.15 3.31
C ILE A 32 -18.23 -10.48 2.68
N TRP A 33 -17.72 -9.60 1.79
CA TRP A 33 -16.41 -9.80 1.18
C TRP A 33 -15.24 -9.72 2.18
N GLY A 34 -15.42 -8.99 3.27
CA GLY A 34 -14.42 -8.85 4.34
C GLY A 34 -14.40 -10.03 5.31
N LEU A 35 -15.33 -10.98 5.18
CA LEU A 35 -15.35 -12.18 6.00
C LEU A 35 -14.20 -13.11 5.64
N ARG A 36 -13.87 -14.00 6.59
CA ARG A 36 -12.82 -15.00 6.40
C ARG A 36 -13.13 -15.85 5.17
N ALA A 37 -12.11 -16.06 4.33
CA ALA A 37 -12.21 -16.98 3.21
C ALA A 37 -12.50 -18.41 3.69
N LEU A 38 -13.37 -19.12 2.97
CA LEU A 38 -13.63 -20.53 3.21
C LEU A 38 -12.31 -21.33 3.28
N PRO A 39 -12.03 -22.06 4.37
CA PRO A 39 -10.79 -22.83 4.50
C PRO A 39 -10.67 -23.92 3.43
N ALA A 40 -9.44 -24.20 2.99
CA ALA A 40 -9.17 -25.25 2.00
C ALA A 40 -9.62 -26.64 2.46
N ALA A 41 -9.46 -26.94 3.75
CA ALA A 41 -9.93 -28.20 4.33
C ALA A 41 -11.45 -28.36 4.22
N THR A 42 -12.22 -27.29 4.45
CA THR A 42 -13.69 -27.29 4.31
C THR A 42 -14.10 -27.52 2.86
N ARG A 43 -13.43 -26.89 1.90
CA ARG A 43 -13.66 -27.16 0.47
C ARG A 43 -13.44 -28.62 0.11
N GLN A 44 -12.36 -29.22 0.62
CA GLN A 44 -12.02 -30.60 0.32
C GLN A 44 -13.04 -31.58 0.93
N LEU A 45 -13.51 -31.32 2.15
CA LEU A 45 -14.59 -32.07 2.77
C LEU A 45 -15.90 -31.97 1.98
N PHE A 46 -16.24 -30.77 1.49
CA PHE A 46 -17.41 -30.55 0.64
C PHE A 46 -17.32 -31.33 -0.67
N VAL A 47 -16.18 -31.30 -1.36
CA VAL A 47 -15.98 -32.06 -2.61
C VAL A 47 -16.17 -33.56 -2.38
N ASN A 48 -15.74 -34.07 -1.23
CA ASN A 48 -15.85 -35.49 -0.90
C ASN A 48 -17.26 -35.92 -0.48
N ASN A 49 -17.99 -35.08 0.26
CA ASN A 49 -19.37 -35.34 0.68
C ASN A 49 -20.18 -34.03 0.75
N PRO A 50 -20.79 -33.60 -0.37
CA PRO A 50 -21.53 -32.34 -0.45
C PRO A 50 -22.74 -32.26 0.47
N GLU A 51 -23.43 -33.39 0.70
CA GLU A 51 -24.63 -33.45 1.52
C GLU A 51 -24.30 -33.16 2.99
N GLN A 52 -23.23 -33.78 3.50
CA GLN A 52 -22.82 -33.65 4.90
C GLN A 52 -22.02 -32.37 5.19
N HIS A 53 -21.24 -31.89 4.23
CA HIS A 53 -20.30 -30.77 4.42
C HIS A 53 -20.66 -29.52 3.61
N GLY A 54 -21.90 -29.42 3.13
CA GLY A 54 -22.38 -28.25 2.41
C GLY A 54 -22.51 -26.99 3.26
N PRO A 55 -22.68 -25.83 2.61
CA PRO A 55 -22.79 -24.53 3.28
C PRO A 55 -23.96 -24.48 4.25
N ASN A 56 -23.70 -23.88 5.42
CA ASN A 56 -24.72 -23.59 6.41
C ASN A 56 -25.28 -22.18 6.19
N ILE A 57 -26.59 -22.07 5.98
CA ILE A 57 -27.27 -20.79 5.75
C ILE A 57 -27.31 -19.88 6.98
N LEU A 58 -27.10 -20.38 8.21
CA LEU A 58 -27.07 -19.56 9.43
C LEU A 58 -25.66 -19.07 9.79
N SER A 59 -24.65 -19.54 9.06
CA SER A 59 -23.25 -19.18 9.21
C SER A 59 -22.58 -19.23 7.83
N ALA A 60 -23.16 -18.50 6.88
CA ALA A 60 -22.78 -18.57 5.48
C ALA A 60 -21.36 -18.03 5.27
N GLU A 61 -20.60 -18.71 4.43
CA GLU A 61 -19.26 -18.31 4.01
C GLU A 61 -19.19 -18.33 2.48
N LEU A 62 -18.44 -17.39 1.88
CA LEU A 62 -18.16 -17.41 0.44
C LEU A 62 -16.83 -18.10 0.18
N ASP A 63 -16.78 -18.90 -0.87
CA ASP A 63 -15.53 -19.34 -1.46
C ASP A 63 -14.96 -18.22 -2.34
N ILE A 64 -13.90 -17.59 -1.84
CA ILE A 64 -13.19 -16.50 -2.52
C ILE A 64 -11.82 -16.91 -3.05
N SER A 65 -11.59 -18.23 -3.21
CA SER A 65 -10.28 -18.76 -3.59
C SER A 65 -9.93 -18.65 -5.08
N GLY A 66 -10.92 -18.42 -5.95
CA GLY A 66 -10.73 -18.28 -7.39
C GLY A 66 -9.83 -17.08 -7.77
N GLU A 67 -9.06 -17.26 -8.84
CA GLU A 67 -8.20 -16.25 -9.44
C GLU A 67 -8.96 -15.34 -10.42
N THR A 68 -10.03 -15.86 -11.00
CA THR A 68 -10.92 -15.11 -11.90
C THR A 68 -12.32 -14.93 -11.31
N LEU A 69 -13.01 -13.86 -11.70
CA LEU A 69 -14.40 -13.66 -11.30
C LEU A 69 -15.31 -14.82 -11.78
N ALA A 70 -14.98 -15.45 -12.91
CA ALA A 70 -15.70 -16.62 -13.40
C ALA A 70 -15.57 -17.80 -12.43
N GLU A 71 -14.36 -18.11 -11.96
CA GLU A 71 -14.11 -19.17 -10.97
C GLU A 71 -14.83 -18.89 -9.65
N LEU A 72 -14.88 -17.63 -9.20
CA LEU A 72 -15.62 -17.27 -7.99
C LEU A 72 -17.12 -17.54 -8.15
N LYS A 73 -17.72 -17.12 -9.27
CA LYS A 73 -19.14 -17.31 -9.53
C LYS A 73 -19.48 -18.79 -9.75
N GLN A 74 -18.59 -19.55 -10.38
CA GLN A 74 -18.80 -20.97 -10.71
C GLN A 74 -18.32 -21.93 -9.61
N SER A 75 -17.80 -21.42 -8.49
CA SER A 75 -17.39 -22.26 -7.37
C SER A 75 -18.56 -23.16 -6.92
N PRO A 76 -18.37 -24.49 -6.85
CA PRO A 76 -19.40 -25.42 -6.40
C PRO A 76 -19.99 -25.05 -5.03
N TRP A 77 -19.16 -24.54 -4.12
CA TRP A 77 -19.61 -24.08 -2.82
C TRP A 77 -20.56 -22.86 -2.91
N ASN A 78 -20.20 -21.87 -3.74
CA ASN A 78 -21.01 -20.67 -3.90
C ASN A 78 -22.33 -20.99 -4.62
N GLN A 79 -22.31 -21.90 -5.59
CA GLN A 79 -23.52 -22.38 -6.27
C GLN A 79 -24.47 -23.11 -5.31
N GLU A 80 -23.94 -24.00 -4.47
CA GLU A 80 -24.72 -24.69 -3.45
C GLU A 80 -25.27 -23.71 -2.40
N LEU A 81 -24.49 -22.73 -1.97
CA LEU A 81 -24.95 -21.70 -1.04
C LEU A 81 -26.09 -20.87 -1.64
N ILE A 82 -25.96 -20.44 -2.90
CA ILE A 82 -27.01 -19.72 -3.63
C ILE A 82 -28.30 -20.54 -3.64
N TRP A 83 -28.20 -21.83 -3.98
CA TRP A 83 -29.36 -22.72 -4.01
C TRP A 83 -30.03 -22.82 -2.63
N ARG A 84 -29.26 -23.07 -1.57
CA ARG A 84 -29.80 -23.17 -0.20
C ARG A 84 -30.43 -21.86 0.28
N LEU A 85 -29.83 -20.71 -0.04
CA LEU A 85 -30.37 -19.40 0.30
C LEU A 85 -31.67 -19.10 -0.45
N ALA A 86 -31.77 -19.47 -1.73
CA ALA A 86 -32.99 -19.31 -2.51
C ALA A 86 -34.13 -20.20 -1.95
N GLN A 87 -33.83 -21.45 -1.59
CA GLN A 87 -34.80 -22.34 -0.95
C GLN A 87 -35.25 -21.80 0.42
N HIS A 88 -34.33 -21.24 1.19
CA HIS A 88 -34.65 -20.63 2.47
C HIS A 88 -35.53 -19.39 2.30
N ALA A 89 -35.16 -18.47 1.40
CA ALA A 89 -35.93 -17.27 1.10
C ALA A 89 -37.34 -17.61 0.63
N ARG A 90 -37.49 -18.60 -0.25
CA ARG A 90 -38.80 -19.08 -0.70
C ARG A 90 -39.68 -19.53 0.47
N ARG A 91 -39.17 -20.41 1.34
CA ARG A 91 -39.93 -20.96 2.48
C ARG A 91 -40.37 -19.88 3.46
N GLU A 92 -39.45 -18.99 3.84
CA GLU A 92 -39.75 -17.91 4.78
C GLU A 92 -40.77 -16.93 4.18
N PHE A 93 -40.63 -16.60 2.89
CA PHE A 93 -41.55 -15.70 2.21
C PHE A 93 -42.96 -16.31 2.06
N GLU A 94 -43.06 -17.60 1.73
CA GLU A 94 -44.33 -18.32 1.66
C GLU A 94 -45.02 -18.36 3.04
N GLN A 95 -44.27 -18.60 4.12
CA GLN A 95 -44.83 -18.59 5.48
C GLN A 95 -45.36 -17.21 5.90
N LEU A 96 -44.63 -16.14 5.58
CA LEU A 96 -45.06 -14.77 5.88
C LEU A 96 -46.31 -14.35 5.11
N ASN A 97 -46.48 -14.86 3.89
CA ASN A 97 -47.60 -14.52 3.02
C ASN A 97 -48.75 -15.53 3.03
N ALA A 98 -48.68 -16.58 3.85
CA ALA A 98 -49.68 -17.64 3.92
C ALA A 98 -51.10 -17.14 4.28
N PHE A 99 -51.23 -15.92 4.81
CA PHE A 99 -52.50 -15.30 5.20
C PHE A 99 -53.06 -14.29 4.17
N HIS A 100 -52.34 -14.04 3.07
CA HIS A 100 -52.76 -13.13 2.02
C HIS A 100 -53.20 -13.91 0.77
N GLU A 101 -54.51 -14.03 0.53
CA GLU A 101 -55.14 -14.61 -0.68
C GLU A 101 -54.94 -13.76 -1.96
N SER A 102 -53.77 -13.14 -2.12
CA SER A 102 -53.46 -12.40 -3.36
C SER A 102 -52.81 -13.33 -4.36
N GLU A 103 -53.18 -13.22 -5.64
CA GLU A 103 -52.45 -13.76 -6.78
C GLU A 103 -51.03 -13.16 -6.80
N SER A 104 -50.12 -13.73 -6.02
CA SER A 104 -48.71 -13.35 -5.99
C SER A 104 -48.05 -13.89 -7.24
N GLU A 105 -47.48 -13.00 -8.06
CA GLU A 105 -46.51 -13.40 -9.08
C GLU A 105 -45.42 -14.29 -8.43
N GLU A 106 -45.09 -15.40 -9.08
CA GLU A 106 -44.07 -16.33 -8.60
C GLU A 106 -42.70 -15.64 -8.70
N VAL A 107 -42.03 -15.47 -7.56
CA VAL A 107 -40.70 -14.87 -7.50
C VAL A 107 -39.65 -15.91 -7.83
N ASP A 108 -38.82 -15.66 -8.85
CA ASP A 108 -37.63 -16.48 -9.11
C ASP A 108 -36.52 -16.16 -8.08
N TRP A 109 -36.58 -16.83 -6.94
CA TRP A 109 -35.61 -16.71 -5.86
C TRP A 109 -34.20 -17.14 -6.28
N MET A 110 -34.08 -18.10 -7.21
CA MET A 110 -32.78 -18.56 -7.69
C MET A 110 -32.08 -17.45 -8.47
N GLU A 111 -32.77 -16.84 -9.45
CA GLU A 111 -32.23 -15.73 -10.23
C GLU A 111 -31.89 -14.54 -9.33
N LEU A 112 -32.80 -14.18 -8.42
CA LEU A 112 -32.63 -13.02 -7.54
C LEU A 112 -31.42 -13.17 -6.60
N ILE A 113 -31.31 -14.30 -5.89
CA ILE A 113 -30.19 -14.57 -4.98
C ILE A 113 -28.88 -14.69 -5.77
N THR A 114 -28.90 -15.37 -6.93
CA THR A 114 -27.73 -15.48 -7.82
C THR A 114 -27.22 -14.10 -8.20
N ALA A 115 -28.11 -13.19 -8.63
CA ALA A 115 -27.74 -11.83 -9.02
C ALA A 115 -27.10 -11.06 -7.85
N LYS A 116 -27.66 -11.17 -6.64
CA LYS A 116 -27.10 -10.50 -5.45
C LYS A 116 -25.74 -11.06 -5.04
N ILE A 117 -25.58 -12.37 -4.93
CA ILE A 117 -24.30 -12.99 -4.55
C ILE A 117 -23.23 -12.71 -5.60
N ASN A 118 -23.57 -12.82 -6.89
CA ASN A 118 -22.64 -12.50 -7.98
C ASN A 118 -22.20 -11.03 -7.97
N ARG A 119 -23.06 -10.11 -7.55
CA ARG A 119 -22.70 -8.70 -7.38
C ARG A 119 -21.68 -8.53 -6.24
N ILE A 120 -21.91 -9.16 -5.08
CA ILE A 120 -20.97 -9.15 -3.94
C ILE A 120 -19.59 -9.66 -4.37
N LEU A 121 -19.54 -10.81 -5.06
CA LEU A 121 -18.30 -11.39 -5.58
C LEU A 121 -17.59 -10.44 -6.56
N SER A 122 -18.36 -9.78 -7.44
CA SER A 122 -17.82 -8.83 -8.42
C SER A 122 -17.23 -7.59 -7.75
N ASP A 123 -17.97 -6.99 -6.81
CA ASP A 123 -17.55 -5.79 -6.08
C ASP A 123 -16.27 -6.07 -5.27
N GLY A 124 -16.22 -7.22 -4.62
CA GLY A 124 -15.07 -7.72 -3.90
C GLY A 124 -13.83 -7.98 -4.76
N PHE A 125 -14.01 -8.69 -5.88
CA PHE A 125 -12.94 -8.95 -6.84
C PHE A 125 -12.34 -7.65 -7.40
N ASN A 126 -13.19 -6.69 -7.75
CA ASN A 126 -12.77 -5.38 -8.25
C ASN A 126 -12.05 -4.55 -7.18
N ALA A 127 -12.42 -4.69 -5.89
CA ALA A 127 -11.68 -4.06 -4.79
C ALA A 127 -10.27 -4.67 -4.62
N ARG A 128 -10.14 -6.00 -4.73
CA ARG A 128 -8.85 -6.71 -4.69
C ARG A 128 -7.89 -6.23 -5.81
N GLY A 129 -8.39 -6.10 -7.04
CA GLY A 129 -7.59 -5.63 -8.18
C GLY A 129 -7.11 -4.18 -8.04
N ARG A 130 -7.95 -3.28 -7.52
CA ARG A 130 -7.59 -1.87 -7.29
C ARG A 130 -6.46 -1.72 -6.28
N ASN A 131 -6.50 -2.46 -5.17
CA ASN A 131 -5.49 -2.40 -4.11
C ASN A 131 -4.08 -2.82 -4.59
N LEU A 132 -4.00 -3.86 -5.44
CA LEU A 132 -2.75 -4.32 -6.03
C LEU A 132 -2.15 -3.29 -7.00
N SER A 133 -3.00 -2.67 -7.85
CA SER A 133 -2.58 -1.63 -8.80
C SER A 133 -2.07 -0.36 -8.13
N THR A 134 -2.71 0.05 -7.02
CA THR A 134 -2.28 1.22 -6.25
C THR A 134 -0.91 1.02 -5.57
N ALA A 135 -0.64 -0.18 -5.05
CA ALA A 135 0.64 -0.48 -4.40
C ALA A 135 1.81 -0.51 -5.40
N ALA A 136 1.61 -1.08 -6.61
CA ALA A 136 2.63 -1.12 -7.65
C ALA A 136 2.98 0.28 -8.16
N THR A 137 1.95 1.12 -8.39
CA THR A 137 2.14 2.52 -8.80
C THR A 137 2.86 3.34 -7.72
N ALA A 138 2.52 3.14 -6.45
CA ALA A 138 3.18 3.81 -5.33
C ALA A 138 4.68 3.46 -5.24
N LYS A 139 5.04 2.17 -5.37
CA LYS A 139 6.44 1.71 -5.40
C LYS A 139 7.22 2.33 -6.56
N LYS A 140 6.62 2.40 -7.76
CA LYS A 140 7.25 3.03 -8.94
C LYS A 140 7.50 4.53 -8.71
N LYS A 141 6.55 5.24 -8.09
CA LYS A 141 6.66 6.65 -7.73
C LYS A 141 7.76 6.89 -6.68
N GLN A 142 7.86 6.05 -5.67
CA GLN A 142 8.94 6.14 -4.68
C GLN A 142 10.31 5.98 -5.36
N ARG A 143 10.47 4.98 -6.23
CA ARG A 143 11.72 4.78 -6.98
C ARG A 143 12.08 5.99 -7.84
N SER A 144 11.13 6.60 -8.54
CA SER A 144 11.42 7.78 -9.37
C SER A 144 11.84 8.99 -8.52
N ILE A 145 11.21 9.20 -7.37
CA ILE A 145 11.62 10.23 -6.40
C ILE A 145 13.06 10.01 -5.95
N ARG A 146 13.47 8.76 -5.67
CA ARG A 146 14.84 8.43 -5.26
C ARG A 146 15.87 8.73 -6.34
N VAL A 147 15.59 8.32 -7.57
CA VAL A 147 16.46 8.62 -8.73
C VAL A 147 16.61 10.12 -8.90
N TRP A 148 15.52 10.88 -8.79
CA TRP A 148 15.56 12.33 -8.87
C TRP A 148 16.41 12.96 -7.75
N LYS A 149 16.25 12.51 -6.49
CA LYS A 149 17.08 12.98 -5.37
C LYS A 149 18.57 12.72 -5.60
N PHE A 150 18.90 11.50 -6.05
CA PHE A 150 20.26 11.10 -6.36
C PHE A 150 20.88 12.01 -7.43
N GLN A 151 20.25 12.11 -8.60
CA GLN A 151 20.70 12.97 -9.69
C GLN A 151 20.84 14.43 -9.25
N ARG A 152 19.88 14.91 -8.46
CA ARG A 152 19.89 16.29 -7.98
C ARG A 152 21.05 16.57 -7.03
N ARG A 153 21.31 15.67 -6.07
CA ARG A 153 22.42 15.83 -5.12
C ARG A 153 23.78 15.73 -5.79
N GLN A 154 23.92 14.86 -6.80
CA GLN A 154 25.12 14.84 -7.64
C GLN A 154 25.33 16.18 -8.34
N ALA A 155 24.28 16.73 -8.97
CA ALA A 155 24.39 18.03 -9.65
C ALA A 155 24.78 19.18 -8.70
N ILE A 156 24.21 19.20 -7.48
CA ILE A 156 24.56 20.19 -6.46
C ILE A 156 26.04 20.04 -6.05
N ALA A 157 26.48 18.81 -5.75
CA ALA A 157 27.85 18.55 -5.35
C ALA A 157 28.86 18.95 -6.44
N ALA A 158 28.59 18.63 -7.70
CA ALA A 158 29.42 19.01 -8.84
C ALA A 158 29.55 20.53 -8.97
N LEU A 159 28.42 21.25 -8.91
CA LEU A 159 28.40 22.70 -9.04
C LEU A 159 29.15 23.39 -7.89
N GLN A 160 28.96 22.92 -6.66
CA GLN A 160 29.62 23.50 -5.50
C GLN A 160 31.12 23.21 -5.48
N MET A 161 31.53 22.00 -5.87
CA MET A 161 32.94 21.66 -6.06
C MET A 161 33.61 22.60 -7.09
N GLN A 162 32.95 22.86 -8.23
CA GLN A 162 33.44 23.82 -9.22
C GLN A 162 33.49 25.25 -8.64
N THR A 163 32.46 25.68 -7.91
CA THR A 163 32.42 27.00 -7.28
C THR A 163 33.56 27.21 -6.28
N CYS A 164 33.87 26.20 -5.47
CA CYS A 164 35.00 26.24 -4.54
C CYS A 164 36.33 26.31 -5.28
N ARG A 165 36.50 25.54 -6.36
CA ARG A 165 37.70 25.60 -7.21
C ARG A 165 37.93 26.99 -7.81
N GLU A 166 36.88 27.61 -8.35
CA GLU A 166 36.95 28.96 -8.93
C GLU A 166 37.32 30.03 -7.88
N LYS A 167 36.94 29.81 -6.62
CA LYS A 167 37.27 30.71 -5.50
C LYS A 167 38.62 30.41 -4.82
N GLY A 168 39.31 29.36 -5.23
CA GLY A 168 40.51 28.88 -4.54
C GLY A 168 40.25 28.30 -3.14
N ASP A 169 39.00 27.94 -2.83
CA ASP A 169 38.58 27.34 -1.56
C ASP A 169 38.84 25.82 -1.59
N LYS A 170 40.08 25.44 -1.29
CA LYS A 170 40.52 24.04 -1.39
C LYS A 170 39.80 23.13 -0.41
N GLU A 171 39.56 23.59 0.81
CA GLU A 171 38.85 22.84 1.83
C GLU A 171 37.39 22.58 1.43
N GLY A 172 36.71 23.61 0.90
CA GLY A 172 35.37 23.45 0.36
C GLY A 172 35.33 22.49 -0.85
N GLU A 173 36.31 22.55 -1.74
CA GLU A 173 36.41 21.63 -2.88
C GLU A 173 36.49 20.17 -2.40
N ASP A 174 37.37 19.88 -1.45
CA ASP A 174 37.56 18.52 -0.91
C ASP A 174 36.29 18.01 -0.19
N CYS A 175 35.61 18.87 0.57
CA CYS A 175 34.34 18.51 1.22
C CYS A 175 33.23 18.19 0.21
N TRP A 176 33.11 18.98 -0.86
CA TRP A 176 32.12 18.71 -1.93
C TRP A 176 32.49 17.50 -2.78
N ALA A 177 33.78 17.22 -2.97
CA ALA A 177 34.26 15.99 -3.60
C ALA A 177 33.88 14.75 -2.77
N PHE A 178 34.04 14.81 -1.45
CA PHE A 178 33.59 13.75 -0.55
C PHE A 178 32.06 13.54 -0.61
N ILE A 179 31.26 14.61 -0.67
CA ILE A 179 29.80 14.51 -0.87
C ILE A 179 29.49 13.83 -2.21
N MET A 180 30.18 14.20 -3.28
CA MET A 180 30.00 13.57 -4.60
C MET A 180 30.30 12.07 -4.55
N HIS A 181 31.41 11.69 -3.92
CA HIS A 181 31.75 10.29 -3.69
C HIS A 181 30.65 9.57 -2.91
N THR A 182 30.21 10.17 -1.79
CA THR A 182 29.14 9.64 -0.94
C THR A 182 27.85 9.37 -1.72
N VAL A 183 27.35 10.36 -2.47
CA VAL A 183 26.10 10.22 -3.25
C VAL A 183 26.23 9.13 -4.31
N THR A 184 27.40 9.05 -4.96
CA THR A 184 27.69 8.07 -6.01
C THR A 184 27.73 6.64 -5.46
N THR A 185 28.40 6.43 -4.32
CA THR A 185 28.49 5.15 -3.63
C THR A 185 27.13 4.69 -3.11
N LEU A 186 26.33 5.59 -2.55
CA LEU A 186 24.99 5.27 -2.03
C LEU A 186 23.92 5.08 -3.12
N GLN A 187 24.14 5.61 -4.32
CA GLN A 187 23.20 5.54 -5.45
C GLN A 187 21.77 6.01 -5.11
N ALA A 188 20.80 5.71 -5.98
CA ALA A 188 19.40 6.02 -5.73
C ALA A 188 18.85 5.28 -4.49
N ASP A 189 19.32 4.07 -4.22
CA ASP A 189 18.80 3.26 -3.12
C ASP A 189 19.28 3.70 -1.75
N GLY A 190 20.35 4.51 -1.66
CA GLY A 190 20.76 5.21 -0.45
C GLY A 190 20.06 6.56 -0.24
N MET A 191 19.08 6.93 -1.07
CA MET A 191 18.25 8.13 -0.89
C MET A 191 17.00 7.82 -0.04
N SER A 192 16.61 8.71 0.88
CA SER A 192 15.44 8.49 1.75
C SER A 192 14.11 8.46 0.98
N ASP A 193 13.15 7.66 1.46
CA ASP A 193 11.76 7.77 0.99
C ASP A 193 11.08 8.97 1.65
N GLU A 194 10.02 9.45 0.99
CA GLU A 194 9.15 10.50 1.50
C GLU A 194 7.70 10.02 1.44
N GLU A 195 6.97 10.28 2.51
CA GLU A 195 5.52 10.12 2.55
C GLU A 195 4.84 11.46 2.82
N ASP A 196 3.61 11.59 2.34
CA ASP A 196 2.75 12.69 2.77
C ASP A 196 2.22 12.38 4.16
N GLY A 197 2.32 13.35 5.07
CA GLY A 197 1.80 13.24 6.42
C GLY A 197 1.48 14.60 7.02
N GLU A 198 1.18 14.61 8.30
CA GLU A 198 0.78 15.79 9.06
C GLU A 198 1.66 15.90 10.31
N VAL A 199 2.23 17.08 10.54
CA VAL A 199 3.04 17.40 11.72
C VAL A 199 2.56 18.76 12.22
N ASP A 200 2.21 18.85 13.50
CA ASP A 200 1.68 20.08 14.11
C ASP A 200 0.45 20.66 13.39
N ARG A 201 -0.41 19.78 12.85
CA ARG A 201 -1.58 20.13 12.01
C ARG A 201 -1.25 20.76 10.65
N GLU A 202 0.01 20.69 10.23
CA GLU A 202 0.45 21.14 8.92
C GLU A 202 0.82 19.96 8.03
N SER A 203 0.42 20.04 6.76
CA SER A 203 0.83 19.08 5.74
C SER A 203 2.36 19.11 5.53
N ALA A 204 3.02 18.00 5.86
CA ALA A 204 4.46 17.84 5.78
C ALA A 204 4.86 16.65 4.90
N LYS A 205 6.13 16.64 4.49
CA LYS A 205 6.78 15.46 3.90
C LYS A 205 7.56 14.74 4.99
N LEU A 206 7.11 13.55 5.36
CA LEU A 206 7.77 12.70 6.34
C LEU A 206 8.93 11.97 5.66
N VAL A 207 10.15 12.22 6.11
CA VAL A 207 11.36 11.63 5.56
C VAL A 207 11.73 10.39 6.39
N LEU A 208 11.66 9.23 5.77
CA LEU A 208 12.00 7.96 6.40
C LEU A 208 13.52 7.76 6.43
N ASP A 209 14.00 7.06 7.45
CA ASP A 209 15.40 6.68 7.52
C ASP A 209 15.72 5.40 6.77
N LEU A 210 17.01 5.15 6.57
CA LEU A 210 17.52 3.88 6.06
C LEU A 210 18.24 3.15 7.18
N GLU A 211 17.83 1.90 7.41
CA GLU A 211 18.36 1.13 8.54
C GLU A 211 19.86 0.86 8.45
N PHE A 212 20.34 0.59 7.24
CA PHE A 212 21.74 0.28 7.01
C PHE A 212 22.63 1.52 7.04
N ARG A 213 22.10 2.73 6.89
CA ARG A 213 22.88 3.96 6.72
C ARG A 213 23.08 4.65 8.05
N ARG A 214 24.27 5.22 8.28
CA ARG A 214 24.52 6.09 9.43
C ARG A 214 23.55 7.27 9.49
N HIS A 215 23.11 7.60 10.70
CA HIS A 215 22.15 8.68 10.94
C HIS A 215 22.71 10.06 10.55
N GLU A 216 24.02 10.24 10.62
CA GLU A 216 24.73 11.48 10.29
C GLU A 216 24.57 11.87 8.80
N PHE A 217 24.33 10.91 7.90
CA PHE A 217 24.00 11.21 6.50
C PHE A 217 22.70 11.98 6.34
N ARG A 218 21.80 11.95 7.34
CA ARG A 218 20.60 12.80 7.33
C ARG A 218 21.00 14.28 7.34
N SER A 219 21.86 14.65 8.29
CA SER A 219 22.38 16.01 8.40
C SER A 219 23.13 16.40 7.13
N LEU A 220 24.02 15.53 6.64
CA LEU A 220 24.75 15.75 5.40
C LEU A 220 23.82 16.05 4.22
N PHE A 221 22.84 15.20 3.97
CA PHE A 221 21.92 15.38 2.84
C PHE A 221 20.96 16.55 3.02
N ARG A 222 20.59 16.88 4.25
CA ARG A 222 19.81 18.09 4.53
C ARG A 222 20.61 19.34 4.16
N MET A 223 21.91 19.36 4.43
CA MET A 223 22.79 20.46 4.05
C MET A 223 22.91 20.58 2.53
N VAL A 224 23.13 19.48 1.82
CA VAL A 224 23.13 19.46 0.34
C VAL A 224 21.82 20.00 -0.22
N ASP A 225 20.68 19.54 0.30
CA ASP A 225 19.37 19.97 -0.17
C ASP A 225 19.11 21.47 0.13
N SER A 226 19.67 22.01 1.22
CA SER A 226 19.50 23.41 1.63
C SER A 226 20.20 24.44 0.71
N VAL A 227 21.25 24.02 -0.01
CA VAL A 227 21.93 24.88 -1.00
C VAL A 227 20.94 25.38 -2.04
N ARG A 228 19.99 24.52 -2.43
CA ARG A 228 18.93 24.85 -3.39
C ARG A 228 17.90 25.80 -2.80
N GLU A 229 17.49 25.61 -1.55
CA GLU A 229 16.49 26.49 -0.93
C GLU A 229 16.96 27.95 -0.90
N LYS A 230 18.27 28.19 -0.86
CA LYS A 230 18.84 29.53 -1.01
C LYS A 230 18.73 30.07 -2.44
N MET A 231 18.81 29.21 -3.46
CA MET A 231 18.70 29.59 -4.89
C MET A 231 17.26 29.80 -5.37
N ASP A 232 16.30 29.01 -4.87
CA ASP A 232 14.91 29.00 -5.37
C ASP A 232 14.02 30.10 -4.75
N LYS A 233 14.50 30.84 -3.74
CA LYS A 233 13.73 31.87 -2.99
C LYS A 233 13.19 33.05 -3.83
N GLY A 234 13.50 33.14 -5.11
CA GLY A 234 13.07 34.22 -6.00
C GLY A 234 12.02 33.85 -7.06
N GLN A 235 11.67 32.57 -7.23
CA GLN A 235 10.73 32.15 -8.29
C GLN A 235 9.37 31.82 -7.67
N GLY A 236 8.33 32.60 -8.01
CA GLY A 236 6.98 32.58 -7.42
C GLY A 236 6.17 31.30 -7.62
N GLY A 237 6.70 30.16 -7.18
CA GLY A 237 6.08 28.85 -7.23
C GLY A 237 5.35 28.46 -5.94
N LYS A 238 4.61 27.34 -6.02
CA LYS A 238 3.94 26.71 -4.88
C LYS A 238 4.94 26.47 -3.75
N LYS A 239 4.61 26.95 -2.54
CA LYS A 239 5.44 26.74 -1.34
C LYS A 239 5.75 25.25 -1.17
N LEU A 240 7.04 24.91 -1.07
CA LEU A 240 7.47 23.54 -0.80
C LEU A 240 6.94 23.11 0.57
N LYS A 241 6.38 21.90 0.66
CA LYS A 241 5.96 21.33 1.95
C LYS A 241 7.19 21.19 2.86
N ARG A 242 7.01 21.53 4.13
CA ARG A 242 8.03 21.31 5.17
C ARG A 242 8.40 19.82 5.21
N ARG A 243 9.69 19.52 5.21
CA ARG A 243 10.21 18.16 5.38
C ARG A 243 10.49 17.91 6.86
N VAL A 244 9.95 16.82 7.39
CA VAL A 244 10.12 16.42 8.79
C VAL A 244 10.69 15.01 8.83
N GLU A 245 11.81 14.86 9.50
CA GLU A 245 12.43 13.55 9.70
C GLU A 245 11.70 12.81 10.81
N ILE A 246 11.43 11.52 10.56
CA ILE A 246 10.79 10.65 11.54
C ILE A 246 11.70 9.46 11.90
N SER A 247 11.40 8.79 13.00
CA SER A 247 12.13 7.60 13.45
C SER A 247 11.82 6.35 12.61
N ARG A 248 10.75 6.38 11.79
CA ARG A 248 10.38 5.24 10.96
C ARG A 248 11.44 4.97 9.90
N LYS A 249 11.83 3.71 9.80
CA LYS A 249 12.78 3.21 8.80
C LYS A 249 12.03 2.71 7.57
N ALA A 250 12.59 2.94 6.40
CA ALA A 250 12.12 2.33 5.16
C ALA A 250 12.62 0.88 5.09
N ASP A 251 11.71 -0.05 4.84
CA ASP A 251 12.05 -1.45 4.57
C ASP A 251 12.73 -1.54 3.19
N ARG A 252 14.04 -1.82 3.18
CA ARG A 252 14.85 -1.83 1.96
C ARG A 252 15.96 -2.86 1.99
N PRO A 253 16.30 -3.42 0.82
CA PRO A 253 17.46 -4.27 0.70
C PRO A 253 18.73 -3.47 0.97
N PHE A 254 19.64 -4.12 1.69
CA PHE A 254 21.01 -3.66 1.87
C PHE A 254 21.73 -3.58 0.52
N LEU A 255 22.45 -2.48 0.31
CA LEU A 255 23.31 -2.30 -0.86
C LEU A 255 24.63 -3.02 -0.65
N LYS A 256 25.02 -3.84 -1.62
CA LYS A 256 26.31 -4.55 -1.59
C LYS A 256 27.45 -3.55 -1.79
N ASP A 257 28.61 -3.89 -1.23
CA ASP A 257 29.88 -3.19 -1.48
C ASP A 257 29.93 -1.72 -1.04
N ILE A 258 29.14 -1.35 -0.03
CA ILE A 258 29.26 -0.05 0.63
C ILE A 258 30.40 -0.09 1.67
N PRO A 259 31.26 0.94 1.74
CA PRO A 259 32.21 1.14 2.83
C PRO A 259 31.55 1.09 4.22
N SER A 260 32.20 0.43 5.18
CA SER A 260 31.64 0.26 6.54
C SER A 260 31.42 1.59 7.25
N VAL A 261 32.22 2.60 6.90
CA VAL A 261 32.08 3.97 7.38
C VAL A 261 30.70 4.59 7.07
N PHE A 262 29.98 4.09 6.06
CA PHE A 262 28.66 4.58 5.69
C PHE A 262 27.54 3.81 6.40
N LEU A 263 27.89 2.69 7.03
CA LEU A 263 26.95 1.76 7.63
C LEU A 263 26.66 2.12 9.08
N SER A 264 25.39 1.98 9.47
CA SER A 264 24.99 2.08 10.87
C SER A 264 25.85 1.15 11.74
N PRO A 265 26.24 1.52 12.97
CA PRO A 265 26.98 0.63 13.87
C PRO A 265 26.29 -0.72 14.13
N THR A 266 24.97 -0.78 13.93
CA THR A 266 24.17 -2.00 14.05
C THR A 266 24.38 -2.97 12.87
N PHE A 267 24.94 -2.52 11.75
CA PHE A 267 25.26 -3.33 10.58
C PHE A 267 26.71 -3.82 10.66
N ARG A 268 26.90 -5.08 11.08
CA ARG A 268 28.21 -5.74 11.03
C ARG A 268 28.42 -6.38 9.67
N VAL A 269 29.17 -5.71 8.79
CA VAL A 269 29.67 -6.29 7.55
C VAL A 269 31.17 -6.49 7.70
N ARG A 270 31.68 -7.69 7.37
CA ARG A 270 33.12 -7.91 7.23
C ARG A 270 33.59 -7.15 6.00
N THR A 271 34.19 -5.98 6.19
CA THR A 271 34.82 -5.23 5.08
C THR A 271 36.31 -5.56 5.00
N SER A 272 36.83 -5.66 3.79
CA SER A 272 38.18 -6.16 3.49
C SER A 272 39.29 -5.10 3.45
N ASP A 273 39.02 -3.83 3.78
CA ASP A 273 40.01 -2.75 3.68
C ASP A 273 39.90 -1.73 4.82
N GLU A 274 40.67 -1.93 5.89
CA GLU A 274 40.68 -1.06 7.08
C GLU A 274 41.27 0.33 6.79
N ALA A 275 42.28 0.40 5.93
CA ALA A 275 42.96 1.66 5.60
C ALA A 275 42.03 2.59 4.82
N GLN A 276 41.32 2.07 3.82
CA GLN A 276 40.33 2.84 3.07
C GLN A 276 39.20 3.36 3.96
N ASN A 277 38.71 2.54 4.91
CA ASN A 277 37.65 2.95 5.83
C ASN A 277 38.12 4.03 6.82
N SER A 278 39.38 4.00 7.26
CA SER A 278 39.93 5.05 8.12
C SER A 278 40.00 6.40 7.41
N ALA A 279 40.52 6.44 6.18
CA ALA A 279 40.59 7.67 5.40
C ALA A 279 39.19 8.25 5.13
N LEU A 280 38.23 7.41 4.74
CA LEU A 280 36.85 7.84 4.54
C LEU A 280 36.18 8.36 5.82
N GLN A 281 36.55 7.82 6.99
CA GLN A 281 36.03 8.27 8.28
C GLN A 281 36.57 9.66 8.64
N GLU A 282 37.84 9.94 8.35
CA GLU A 282 38.44 11.26 8.52
C GLU A 282 37.78 12.29 7.59
N ASP A 283 37.62 11.96 6.31
CA ASP A 283 36.94 12.82 5.34
C ASP A 283 35.48 13.09 5.74
N PHE A 284 34.80 12.08 6.29
CA PHE A 284 33.44 12.21 6.79
C PHE A 284 33.35 13.22 7.95
N ILE A 285 34.20 13.08 8.96
CA ILE A 285 34.25 14.00 10.10
C ILE A 285 34.59 15.42 9.63
N ARG A 286 35.61 15.57 8.78
CA ARG A 286 36.04 16.86 8.24
C ARG A 286 34.90 17.56 7.49
N THR A 287 34.18 16.81 6.66
CA THR A 287 33.04 17.32 5.91
C THR A 287 31.94 17.84 6.85
N LEU A 288 31.60 17.09 7.91
CA LEU A 288 30.61 17.55 8.87
C LEU A 288 31.04 18.84 9.58
N GLN A 289 32.29 18.90 10.04
CA GLN A 289 32.85 20.08 10.72
C GLN A 289 32.86 21.32 9.81
N TYR A 290 33.27 21.16 8.54
CA TYR A 290 33.29 22.25 7.57
C TYR A 290 31.92 22.92 7.44
N PHE A 291 30.85 22.13 7.35
CA PHE A 291 29.50 22.69 7.21
C PHE A 291 28.91 23.22 8.51
N GLU A 292 29.35 22.73 9.68
CA GLU A 292 28.96 23.32 10.97
C GLU A 292 29.52 24.74 11.12
N ILE A 293 30.78 24.97 10.72
CA ILE A 293 31.43 26.29 10.81
C ILE A 293 30.79 27.30 9.84
N LYS A 294 30.35 26.85 8.66
CA LYS A 294 29.80 27.72 7.60
C LYS A 294 28.30 27.99 7.74
N ARG A 295 27.64 27.47 8.78
CA ARG A 295 26.20 27.59 8.99
C ARG A 295 25.80 28.92 9.61
#